data_AF-T0K8X4-F1
#
_entry.id   AF-T0K8X4-F1
#
_cell.length_a   1.000
_cell.length_b   1.000
_cell.length_c   1.000
_cell.angle_alpha   90.00
_cell.angle_beta   90.00
_cell.angle_gamma   90.00
#
_symmetry.space_group_name_H-M   'P 1'
#
loop_
_entity.id
_entity.type
_entity.pdbx_description
1 polymer ?
#
loop_
_entity_poly.entity_id
_entity_poly.type
_entity_poly.pdbx_seq_one_letter_code
_entity_poly.pdbx_strand_id
1 'polypeptide(L)'
;MSSSKLVSPDKVTNKEFAELLASYEPLIDSISASKGAKSGQKTLQELDQFRFVEAPALFSQEAPKRSMNHDDVKVLVDWKLRHGKFRPTLMKLVSSNDSSTAEKTVKEGVEAYQGVSDLSASLNILTRLKGIGPATASLLLAVHYPEQVLFFSDEAYYWLCNKGQKASLKYNMKEYESLNAESRKLMKRLDVSAMDIEKVAYVLLKQEGTASVAKTSSSPKATKDELKGTSKAASSKRKKSTDEMVEDKGPVRRSKRGKAT
;
A
#
# COMPACT_ATOMS: atom_id res chain seq x y z
N MET A 1 -24.10 25.22 -4.23
CA MET A 1 -23.35 23.99 -4.53
C MET A 1 -21.89 24.36 -4.76
N SER A 2 -21.00 24.01 -3.84
CA SER A 2 -19.55 24.08 -4.10
C SER A 2 -19.00 22.70 -3.80
N SER A 3 -18.83 21.90 -4.85
CA SER A 3 -17.94 20.75 -4.78
C SER A 3 -16.56 21.37 -4.68
N SER A 4 -15.91 21.27 -3.52
CA SER A 4 -14.49 21.60 -3.39
C SER A 4 -13.77 20.79 -4.46
N LYS A 5 -13.33 21.47 -5.52
CA LYS A 5 -12.76 20.81 -6.69
C LYS A 5 -11.30 20.57 -6.33
N LEU A 6 -10.89 19.31 -6.20
CA LEU A 6 -9.49 18.95 -6.03
C LEU A 6 -8.63 19.74 -7.03
N VAL A 7 -7.53 20.32 -6.55
CA VAL A 7 -6.61 21.05 -7.43
C VAL A 7 -6.04 20.09 -8.46
N SER A 8 -6.21 20.42 -9.75
CA SER A 8 -5.75 19.59 -10.86
C SER A 8 -4.22 19.60 -10.94
N PRO A 9 -3.55 18.47 -11.20
CA PRO A 9 -2.09 18.41 -11.28
C PRO A 9 -1.52 19.28 -12.41
N ASP A 10 -2.26 19.52 -13.49
CA ASP A 10 -1.84 20.43 -14.57
C ASP A 10 -1.94 21.92 -14.21
N LYS A 11 -2.71 22.26 -13.18
CA LYS A 11 -3.06 23.65 -12.83
C LYS A 11 -2.46 24.12 -11.51
N VAL A 12 -2.05 23.19 -10.64
CA VAL A 12 -1.43 23.54 -9.35
C VAL A 12 -0.18 24.39 -9.59
N THR A 13 -0.11 25.52 -8.90
CA THR A 13 1.02 26.45 -8.91
C THR A 13 2.06 26.04 -7.86
N ASN A 14 3.30 26.55 -7.97
CA ASN A 14 4.34 26.32 -6.95
C ASN A 14 3.90 26.77 -5.56
N LYS A 15 3.18 27.90 -5.47
CA LYS A 15 2.67 28.41 -4.19
C LYS A 15 1.64 27.47 -3.58
N GLU A 16 0.62 27.08 -4.34
CA GLU A 16 -0.40 26.14 -3.86
C GLU A 16 0.22 24.78 -3.48
N PHE A 17 1.19 24.30 -4.27
CA PHE A 17 1.90 23.06 -3.99
C PHE A 17 2.65 23.14 -2.64
N ALA A 18 3.37 24.24 -2.39
CA ALA A 18 4.09 24.44 -1.14
C ALA A 18 3.14 24.54 0.08
N GLU A 19 1.99 25.19 -0.06
CA GLU A 19 0.96 25.26 1.00
C GLU A 19 0.36 23.87 1.31
N LEU A 20 0.08 23.07 0.27
CA LEU A 20 -0.37 21.69 0.44
C LEU A 20 0.70 20.82 1.09
N LEU A 21 1.95 20.97 0.69
CA LEU A 21 3.08 20.22 1.26
C LEU A 21 3.27 20.55 2.74
N ALA A 22 3.21 21.83 3.12
CA ALA A 22 3.30 22.28 4.51
C ALA A 22 2.16 21.75 5.39
N SER A 23 1.03 21.36 4.78
CA SER A 23 -0.11 20.77 5.50
C SER A 23 0.07 19.27 5.79
N TYR A 24 1.14 18.63 5.30
CA TYR A 24 1.35 17.19 5.44
C TYR A 24 1.64 16.77 6.88
N GLU A 25 2.62 17.41 7.54
CA GLU A 25 3.00 17.05 8.92
C GLU A 25 1.83 17.25 9.91
N PRO A 26 1.11 18.39 9.93
CA PRO A 26 -0.06 18.56 10.81
C PRO A 26 -1.16 17.52 10.54
N LEU A 27 -1.32 17.10 9.28
CA LEU A 27 -2.29 16.06 8.92
C LEU A 27 -1.88 14.70 9.47
N ILE A 28 -0.60 14.32 9.34
CA ILE A 28 -0.08 13.06 9.88
C ILE A 28 -0.21 13.03 11.40
N ASP A 29 0.12 14.12 12.09
CA ASP A 29 -0.02 14.25 13.54
C ASP A 29 -1.47 14.04 13.98
N SER A 30 -2.41 14.71 13.30
CA SER A 30 -3.86 14.57 13.55
C SER A 30 -4.36 13.13 13.34
N ILE A 31 -3.97 12.49 12.23
CA ILE A 31 -4.36 11.10 11.95
C ILE A 31 -3.73 10.14 12.97
N SER A 32 -2.47 10.38 13.34
CA SER A 32 -1.73 9.56 14.30
C SER A 32 -2.39 9.61 15.68
N ALA A 33 -2.74 10.81 16.16
CA ALA A 33 -3.45 11.01 17.42
C ALA A 33 -4.85 10.36 17.41
N SER A 34 -5.58 10.46 16.29
CA SER A 34 -6.93 9.91 16.17
C SER A 34 -6.96 8.38 16.09
N LYS A 35 -6.05 7.76 15.33
CA LYS A 35 -5.99 6.29 15.18
C LYS A 35 -5.32 5.61 16.38
N GLY A 36 -4.39 6.31 17.04
CA GLY A 36 -3.54 5.76 18.09
C GLY A 36 -2.69 4.58 17.63
N ALA A 37 -2.03 3.94 18.59
CA ALA A 37 -1.34 2.67 18.40
C ALA A 37 -1.61 1.74 19.57
N LYS A 38 -1.61 0.42 19.31
CA LYS A 38 -1.66 -0.58 20.39
C LYS A 38 -0.30 -0.65 21.07
N SER A 39 -0.27 -1.12 22.31
CA SER A 39 0.97 -1.37 23.05
C SER A 39 1.96 -2.20 22.21
N GLY A 40 3.20 -1.71 22.09
CA GLY A 40 4.27 -2.34 21.32
C GLY A 40 4.21 -2.11 19.80
N GLN A 41 3.27 -1.30 19.30
CA GLN A 41 3.23 -0.90 17.89
C GLN A 41 3.62 0.56 17.71
N LYS A 42 4.31 0.87 16.60
CA LYS A 42 4.59 2.25 16.21
C LYS A 42 3.31 2.98 15.78
N THR A 43 3.24 4.25 16.12
CA THR A 43 2.24 5.20 15.63
C THR A 43 2.43 5.49 14.14
N LEU A 44 1.43 6.11 13.49
CA LEU A 44 1.60 6.51 12.10
C LEU A 44 2.73 7.54 11.96
N GLN A 45 2.82 8.49 12.91
CA GLN A 45 3.86 9.52 12.92
C GLN A 45 5.28 8.93 12.99
N GLU A 46 5.53 7.97 13.88
CA GLU A 46 6.84 7.31 13.99
C GLU A 46 7.22 6.52 12.71
N LEU A 47 6.23 5.89 12.07
CA LEU A 47 6.43 5.18 10.82
C LEU A 47 6.68 6.13 9.65
N ASP A 48 6.01 7.29 9.66
CA ASP A 48 6.15 8.32 8.64
C ASP A 48 7.52 9.00 8.73
N GLN A 49 7.96 9.30 9.96
CA GLN A 49 9.32 9.75 10.26
C GLN A 49 10.36 8.75 9.73
N PHE A 50 10.14 7.46 9.94
CA PHE A 50 11.02 6.44 9.38
C PHE A 50 11.02 6.47 7.85
N ARG A 51 9.85 6.49 7.19
CA ARG A 51 9.73 6.44 5.72
C ARG A 51 10.36 7.64 5.02
N PHE A 52 10.16 8.85 5.53
CA PHE A 52 10.52 10.08 4.81
C PHE A 52 11.80 10.74 5.32
N VAL A 53 12.28 10.41 6.52
CA VAL A 53 13.49 11.03 7.10
C VAL A 53 14.58 9.99 7.35
N GLU A 54 14.32 9.00 8.20
CA GLU A 54 15.38 8.07 8.63
C GLU A 54 15.81 7.13 7.50
N ALA A 55 14.86 6.54 6.78
CA ALA A 55 15.16 5.56 5.74
C ALA A 55 15.91 6.18 4.54
N PRO A 56 15.52 7.34 3.98
CA PRO A 56 16.33 8.01 2.98
C PRO A 56 17.74 8.37 3.49
N ALA A 57 17.87 8.84 4.73
CA ALA A 57 19.17 9.16 5.34
C ALA A 57 20.06 7.94 5.60
N LEU A 58 19.49 6.73 5.61
CA LEU A 58 20.20 5.47 5.77
C LEU A 58 20.52 4.81 4.41
N PHE A 59 19.63 4.94 3.43
CA PHE A 59 19.59 4.07 2.25
C PHE A 59 19.63 4.78 0.90
N SER A 60 19.47 6.11 0.84
CA SER A 60 19.51 6.86 -0.42
C SER A 60 20.79 6.55 -1.20
N GLN A 61 20.69 6.42 -2.52
CA GLN A 61 21.85 6.13 -3.38
C GLN A 61 22.88 7.25 -3.42
N GLU A 62 22.51 8.47 -3.04
CA GLU A 62 23.45 9.59 -2.98
C GLU A 62 24.51 9.39 -1.89
N ALA A 63 24.14 8.80 -0.75
CA ALA A 63 25.02 8.58 0.39
C ALA A 63 24.54 7.42 1.29
N PRO A 64 24.59 6.16 0.82
CA PRO A 64 24.07 5.02 1.58
C PRO A 64 24.96 4.71 2.79
N LYS A 65 24.38 4.66 3.99
CA LYS A 65 25.10 4.33 5.24
C LYS A 65 25.21 2.83 5.48
N ARG A 66 24.20 2.07 5.04
CA ARG A 66 24.17 0.60 5.07
C ARG A 66 23.14 0.07 4.07
N SER A 67 23.17 -1.23 3.80
CA SER A 67 22.11 -1.90 3.04
C SER A 67 20.81 -1.99 3.82
N MET A 68 19.68 -1.96 3.09
CA MET A 68 18.34 -2.18 3.65
C MET A 68 18.15 -3.66 3.96
N ASN A 69 17.89 -3.99 5.22
CA ASN A 69 17.69 -5.35 5.68
C ASN A 69 16.20 -5.72 5.71
N HIS A 70 15.90 -6.96 6.08
CA HIS A 70 14.53 -7.47 6.12
C HIS A 70 13.63 -6.73 7.13
N ASP A 71 14.16 -6.29 8.27
CA ASP A 71 13.38 -5.57 9.27
C ASP A 71 13.01 -4.17 8.81
N ASP A 72 13.89 -3.48 8.08
CA ASP A 72 13.58 -2.20 7.44
C ASP A 72 12.41 -2.33 6.46
N VAL A 73 12.41 -3.41 5.66
CA VAL A 73 11.30 -3.72 4.73
C VAL A 73 10.00 -3.93 5.49
N LYS A 74 10.02 -4.62 6.65
CA LYS A 74 8.82 -4.82 7.47
C LYS A 74 8.30 -3.49 8.02
N VAL A 75 9.17 -2.58 8.46
CA VAL A 75 8.77 -1.24 8.93
C VAL A 75 8.11 -0.43 7.81
N LEU A 76 8.67 -0.44 6.60
CA LEU A 76 8.06 0.24 5.44
C LEU A 76 6.69 -0.35 5.06
N VAL A 77 6.53 -1.68 5.19
CA VAL A 77 5.24 -2.34 4.96
C VAL A 77 4.22 -2.00 6.05
N ASP A 78 4.63 -1.90 7.32
CA ASP A 78 3.76 -1.44 8.40
C ASP A 78 3.31 0.01 8.18
N TRP A 79 4.24 0.90 7.79
CA TRP A 79 3.91 2.26 7.36
C TRP A 79 2.84 2.23 6.26
N LYS A 80 3.07 1.48 5.18
CA LYS A 80 2.12 1.37 4.06
C LYS A 80 0.73 0.89 4.50
N LEU A 81 0.68 -0.08 5.41
CA LEU A 81 -0.58 -0.66 5.89
C LEU A 81 -1.39 0.29 6.76
N ARG A 82 -0.74 1.22 7.47
CA ARG A 82 -1.38 2.25 8.30
C ARG A 82 -1.70 3.54 7.54
N HIS A 83 -0.82 3.90 6.62
CA HIS A 83 -0.90 5.10 5.79
C HIS A 83 -2.00 4.96 4.72
N GLY A 84 -2.04 3.81 4.05
CA GLY A 84 -2.98 3.51 2.97
C GLY A 84 -4.03 2.44 3.31
N LYS A 85 -4.40 1.65 2.29
CA LYS A 85 -5.40 0.58 2.42
C LYS A 85 -4.85 -0.61 3.21
N PHE A 86 -5.45 -0.91 4.36
CA PHE A 86 -5.08 -2.02 5.21
C PHE A 86 -5.30 -3.39 4.53
N ARG A 87 -4.28 -4.25 4.57
CA ARG A 87 -4.28 -5.61 4.00
C ARG A 87 -3.69 -6.60 5.02
N PRO A 88 -4.53 -7.33 5.78
CA PRO A 88 -4.08 -8.08 6.96
C PRO A 88 -3.08 -9.21 6.66
N THR A 89 -3.10 -9.76 5.44
CA THR A 89 -2.21 -10.86 5.04
C THR A 89 -0.83 -10.39 4.59
N LEU A 90 -0.67 -9.11 4.24
CA LEU A 90 0.53 -8.59 3.61
C LEU A 90 1.75 -8.76 4.51
N MET A 91 1.60 -8.37 5.78
CA MET A 91 2.71 -8.42 6.73
C MET A 91 3.13 -9.86 7.03
N LYS A 92 2.18 -10.81 7.11
CA LYS A 92 2.50 -12.23 7.25
C LYS A 92 3.33 -12.76 6.09
N LEU A 93 2.99 -12.38 4.85
CA LEU A 93 3.73 -12.80 3.65
C LEU A 93 5.15 -12.22 3.63
N VAL A 94 5.28 -10.92 3.89
CA VAL A 94 6.59 -10.23 3.90
C VAL A 94 7.51 -10.83 4.97
N SER A 95 6.99 -11.07 6.17
CA SER A 95 7.74 -11.68 7.26
C SER A 95 8.15 -13.13 6.99
N SER A 96 7.50 -13.83 6.06
CA SER A 96 7.81 -15.22 5.72
C SER A 96 8.97 -15.40 4.73
N ASN A 97 9.53 -14.29 4.21
CA ASN A 97 10.74 -14.36 3.39
C ASN A 97 11.95 -14.62 4.28
N ASP A 98 12.92 -15.36 3.75
CA ASP A 98 14.25 -15.49 4.36
C ASP A 98 14.96 -14.12 4.37
N SER A 99 15.61 -13.78 5.48
CA SER A 99 16.19 -12.44 5.68
C SER A 99 17.35 -12.15 4.73
N SER A 100 18.22 -13.12 4.48
CA SER A 100 19.34 -12.97 3.54
C SER A 100 18.84 -12.81 2.10
N THR A 101 17.83 -13.60 1.73
CA THR A 101 17.18 -13.53 0.42
C THR A 101 16.49 -12.17 0.22
N ALA A 102 15.80 -11.66 1.24
CA ALA A 102 15.14 -10.36 1.19
C ALA A 102 16.15 -9.23 0.97
N GLU A 103 17.21 -9.16 1.78
CA GLU A 103 18.27 -8.16 1.65
C GLU A 103 18.95 -8.21 0.27
N LYS A 104 19.34 -9.41 -0.18
CA LYS A 104 19.96 -9.59 -1.51
C LYS A 104 19.04 -9.14 -2.64
N THR A 105 17.75 -9.49 -2.58
CA THR A 105 16.79 -9.14 -3.62
C THR A 105 16.52 -7.63 -3.67
N VAL A 106 16.46 -6.97 -2.51
CA VAL A 106 16.34 -5.51 -2.45
C VAL A 106 17.56 -4.84 -3.07
N LYS A 107 18.76 -5.28 -2.69
CA LYS A 107 20.01 -4.77 -3.26
C LYS A 107 20.05 -4.93 -4.78
N GLU A 108 19.78 -6.12 -5.30
CA GLU A 108 19.74 -6.40 -6.75
C GLU A 108 18.73 -5.51 -7.48
N GLY A 109 17.53 -5.33 -6.90
CA GLY A 109 16.49 -4.48 -7.49
C GLY A 109 16.89 -3.01 -7.55
N VAL A 110 17.56 -2.50 -6.53
CA VAL A 110 18.01 -1.10 -6.45
C VAL A 110 19.16 -0.83 -7.42
N GLU A 111 20.12 -1.76 -7.53
CA GLU A 111 21.23 -1.71 -8.49
C GLU A 111 20.74 -1.76 -9.94
N ALA A 112 19.70 -2.57 -10.23
CA ALA A 112 19.08 -2.64 -11.55
C ALA A 112 18.47 -1.31 -12.00
N TYR A 113 17.95 -0.50 -11.07
CA TYR A 113 17.49 0.86 -11.39
C TYR A 113 18.67 1.82 -11.61
N GLN A 114 19.73 1.72 -10.82
CA GLN A 114 20.88 2.64 -10.89
C GLN A 114 21.52 2.68 -12.28
N GLY A 115 21.71 1.51 -12.90
CA GLY A 115 22.46 1.40 -14.16
C GLY A 115 21.76 2.00 -15.37
N VAL A 116 20.43 1.86 -15.46
CA VAL A 116 19.66 2.18 -16.69
C VAL A 116 18.42 3.03 -16.44
N SER A 117 18.12 3.37 -15.18
CA SER A 117 16.86 4.02 -14.76
C SER A 117 15.59 3.27 -15.21
N ASP A 118 15.69 1.94 -15.34
CA ASP A 118 14.59 1.07 -15.77
C ASP A 118 13.78 0.61 -14.55
N LEU A 119 12.61 1.25 -14.36
CA LEU A 119 11.66 0.86 -13.34
C LEU A 119 11.16 -0.57 -13.50
N SER A 120 10.96 -1.05 -14.73
CA SER A 120 10.45 -2.39 -14.98
C SER A 120 11.44 -3.45 -14.53
N ALA A 121 12.72 -3.30 -14.89
CA ALA A 121 13.79 -4.20 -14.45
C ALA A 121 13.86 -4.29 -12.92
N SER A 122 13.89 -3.13 -12.24
CA SER A 122 13.93 -3.05 -10.78
C SER A 122 12.71 -3.71 -10.13
N LEU A 123 11.49 -3.37 -10.57
CA LEU A 123 10.27 -3.90 -9.97
C LEU A 123 10.12 -5.40 -10.22
N ASN A 124 10.54 -5.92 -11.38
CA ASN A 124 10.53 -7.36 -11.66
C ASN A 124 11.44 -8.16 -10.69
N ILE A 125 12.53 -7.56 -10.21
CA ILE A 125 13.39 -8.17 -9.20
C ILE A 125 12.73 -8.09 -7.82
N LEU A 126 12.29 -6.89 -7.40
CA LEU A 126 11.71 -6.66 -6.07
C LEU A 126 10.44 -7.49 -5.83
N THR A 127 9.64 -7.72 -6.88
CA THR A 127 8.41 -8.52 -6.81
C THR A 127 8.62 -10.03 -6.69
N ARG A 128 9.88 -10.51 -6.71
CA ARG A 128 10.20 -11.92 -6.38
C ARG A 128 9.93 -12.23 -4.91
N LEU A 129 9.93 -11.23 -4.03
CA LEU A 129 9.67 -11.40 -2.60
C LEU A 129 8.18 -11.60 -2.32
N LYS A 130 7.87 -12.54 -1.43
CA LYS A 130 6.48 -12.82 -1.03
C LYS A 130 5.88 -11.59 -0.35
N GLY A 131 4.67 -11.21 -0.78
CA GLY A 131 3.99 -10.03 -0.25
C GLY A 131 4.50 -8.70 -0.82
N ILE A 132 5.39 -8.71 -1.82
CA ILE A 132 5.84 -7.51 -2.51
C ILE A 132 5.28 -7.52 -3.94
N GLY A 133 4.26 -6.71 -4.18
CA GLY A 133 3.76 -6.40 -5.53
C GLY A 133 4.31 -5.05 -6.04
N PRO A 134 3.93 -4.60 -7.25
CA PRO A 134 4.42 -3.34 -7.84
C PRO A 134 4.31 -2.14 -6.92
N ALA A 135 3.23 -2.05 -6.14
CA ALA A 135 3.08 -0.98 -5.16
C ALA A 135 4.05 -1.07 -3.98
N THR A 136 4.40 -2.25 -3.49
CA THR A 136 5.40 -2.34 -2.40
C THR A 136 6.81 -2.24 -2.95
N ALA A 137 7.06 -2.77 -4.14
CA ALA A 137 8.35 -2.63 -4.82
C ALA A 137 8.69 -1.16 -5.09
N SER A 138 7.75 -0.37 -5.62
CA SER A 138 7.93 1.08 -5.79
C SER A 138 8.17 1.82 -4.48
N LEU A 139 7.57 1.38 -3.36
CA LEU A 139 7.85 1.96 -2.04
C LEU A 139 9.31 1.76 -1.63
N LEU A 140 9.84 0.53 -1.80
CA LEU A 140 11.23 0.24 -1.46
C LEU A 140 12.16 1.09 -2.34
N LEU A 141 11.88 1.14 -3.65
CA LEU A 141 12.70 1.91 -4.58
C LEU A 141 12.65 3.43 -4.30
N ALA A 142 11.48 3.98 -3.93
CA ALA A 142 11.30 5.39 -3.58
C ALA A 142 12.02 5.82 -2.28
N VAL A 143 12.44 4.89 -1.44
CA VAL A 143 13.34 5.19 -0.30
C VAL A 143 14.77 5.42 -0.77
N HIS A 144 15.20 4.66 -1.78
CA HIS A 144 16.55 4.76 -2.34
C HIS A 144 16.70 5.94 -3.32
N TYR A 145 15.61 6.37 -3.96
CA TYR A 145 15.57 7.44 -4.96
C TYR A 145 14.44 8.44 -4.66
N PRO A 146 14.48 9.14 -3.51
CA PRO A 146 13.39 10.00 -3.05
C PRO A 146 13.04 11.15 -4.01
N GLU A 147 14.03 11.61 -4.77
CA GLU A 147 13.87 12.70 -5.73
C GLU A 147 13.26 12.24 -7.06
N GLN A 148 13.44 10.97 -7.45
CA GLN A 148 13.15 10.51 -8.82
C GLN A 148 12.06 9.43 -8.93
N VAL A 149 11.86 8.63 -7.88
CA VAL A 149 10.95 7.47 -7.92
C VAL A 149 9.76 7.72 -7.01
N LEU A 150 8.58 7.77 -7.64
CA LEU A 150 7.32 7.91 -6.93
C LEU A 150 6.82 6.55 -6.40
N PHE A 151 6.42 6.49 -5.14
CA PHE A 151 5.66 5.38 -4.57
C PHE A 151 4.27 5.28 -5.21
N PHE A 152 3.89 4.06 -5.62
CA PHE A 152 2.56 3.77 -6.15
C PHE A 152 1.50 3.68 -5.03
N SER A 153 1.08 4.84 -4.53
CA SER A 153 -0.06 4.99 -3.62
C SER A 153 -1.39 5.15 -4.36
N ASP A 154 -2.49 4.82 -3.68
CA ASP A 154 -3.84 5.05 -4.21
C ASP A 154 -4.07 6.56 -4.44
N GLU A 155 -3.64 7.39 -3.47
CA GLU A 155 -3.79 8.84 -3.49
C GLU A 155 -3.07 9.49 -4.67
N ALA A 156 -1.80 9.13 -4.92
CA ALA A 156 -1.04 9.66 -6.05
C ALA A 156 -1.65 9.24 -7.39
N TYR A 157 -2.10 7.97 -7.50
CA TYR A 157 -2.76 7.52 -8.72
C TYR A 157 -4.08 8.25 -8.97
N TYR A 158 -4.91 8.41 -7.95
CA TYR A 158 -6.19 9.11 -8.10
C TYR A 158 -5.97 10.56 -8.51
N TRP A 159 -5.04 11.25 -7.88
CA TRP A 159 -4.76 12.65 -8.21
C TRP A 159 -4.17 12.80 -9.62
N LEU A 160 -3.08 12.10 -9.93
CA LEU A 160 -2.31 12.29 -11.15
C LEU A 160 -2.96 11.65 -12.38
N CYS A 161 -3.54 10.46 -12.24
CA CYS A 161 -4.03 9.69 -13.38
C CYS A 161 -5.55 9.69 -13.50
N ASN A 162 -6.29 10.00 -12.43
CA ASN A 162 -7.75 9.90 -12.41
C ASN A 162 -8.48 11.17 -11.94
N LYS A 163 -7.82 12.34 -12.05
CA LYS A 163 -8.43 13.66 -11.76
C LYS A 163 -9.04 13.77 -10.37
N GLY A 164 -8.42 13.13 -9.37
CA GLY A 164 -8.88 13.07 -7.99
C GLY A 164 -9.96 12.02 -7.71
N GLN A 165 -10.51 11.36 -8.73
CA GLN A 165 -11.58 10.40 -8.55
C GLN A 165 -11.04 9.04 -8.08
N LYS A 166 -11.76 8.38 -7.18
CA LYS A 166 -11.42 7.01 -6.77
C LYS A 166 -11.80 6.04 -7.87
N ALA A 167 -10.82 5.26 -8.33
CA ALA A 167 -11.01 4.16 -9.29
C ALA A 167 -10.59 2.82 -8.70
N SER A 168 -11.08 1.74 -9.31
CA SER A 168 -10.58 0.39 -9.03
C SER A 168 -9.14 0.26 -9.53
N LEU A 169 -8.21 0.01 -8.61
CA LEU A 169 -6.80 -0.21 -8.92
C LEU A 169 -6.48 -1.71 -9.00
N LYS A 170 -5.76 -2.10 -10.05
CA LYS A 170 -5.27 -3.48 -10.23
C LYS A 170 -3.88 -3.68 -9.62
N TYR A 171 -3.16 -2.60 -9.33
CA TYR A 171 -1.80 -2.60 -8.80
C TYR A 171 -0.81 -3.34 -9.71
N ASN A 172 -0.95 -3.14 -11.02
CA ASN A 172 -0.07 -3.77 -12.03
C ASN A 172 0.98 -2.77 -12.57
N MET A 173 1.93 -3.29 -13.35
CA MET A 173 3.02 -2.47 -13.89
C MET A 173 2.52 -1.36 -14.83
N LYS A 174 1.52 -1.63 -15.67
CA LYS A 174 0.96 -0.65 -16.61
C LYS A 174 0.37 0.59 -15.92
N GLU A 175 -0.35 0.37 -14.82
CA GLU A 175 -0.87 1.46 -13.98
C GLU A 175 0.29 2.25 -13.36
N TYR A 176 1.33 1.56 -12.89
CA TYR A 176 2.50 2.24 -12.32
C TYR A 176 3.30 3.04 -13.36
N GLU A 177 3.49 2.53 -14.57
CA GLU A 177 4.14 3.24 -15.68
C GLU A 177 3.39 4.53 -16.02
N SER A 178 2.06 4.47 -16.05
CA SER A 178 1.20 5.63 -16.28
C SER A 178 1.38 6.67 -15.17
N LEU A 179 1.38 6.22 -13.92
CA LEU A 179 1.62 7.07 -12.75
C LEU A 179 3.01 7.73 -12.79
N ASN A 180 4.05 6.95 -13.08
CA ASN A 180 5.41 7.45 -13.19
C ASN A 180 5.54 8.49 -14.31
N ALA A 181 4.91 8.27 -15.47
CA ALA A 181 4.91 9.23 -16.57
C ALA A 181 4.27 10.57 -16.18
N GLU A 182 3.09 10.55 -15.53
CA GLU A 182 2.44 11.79 -15.06
C GLU A 182 3.25 12.49 -13.95
N SER A 183 3.82 11.71 -13.01
CA SER A 183 4.65 12.27 -11.95
C SER A 183 5.88 13.00 -12.51
N ARG A 184 6.55 12.46 -13.53
CA ARG A 184 7.73 13.09 -14.16
C ARG A 184 7.40 14.41 -14.84
N LYS A 185 6.23 14.52 -15.45
CA LYS A 185 5.77 15.81 -16.01
C LYS A 185 5.60 16.84 -14.91
N LEU A 186 5.00 16.45 -13.78
CA LEU A 186 4.78 17.34 -12.65
C LEU A 186 6.08 17.76 -11.97
N MET A 187 6.98 16.81 -11.68
CA MET A 187 8.32 17.08 -11.13
C MET A 187 9.06 18.10 -11.99
N LYS A 188 9.09 17.90 -13.31
CA LYS A 188 9.75 18.83 -14.24
C LYS A 188 9.10 20.21 -14.29
N ARG A 189 7.76 20.28 -14.21
CA ARG A 189 7.01 21.54 -14.34
C ARG A 189 7.16 22.44 -13.11
N LEU A 190 7.19 21.84 -11.92
CA LEU A 190 7.24 22.56 -10.65
C LEU A 190 8.62 22.59 -10.00
N ASP A 191 9.57 21.79 -10.50
CA ASP A 191 10.89 21.59 -9.90
C ASP A 191 10.78 21.05 -8.46
N VAL A 192 10.06 19.94 -8.31
CA VAL A 192 9.77 19.29 -7.01
C VAL A 192 10.12 17.81 -7.03
N SER A 193 10.39 17.26 -5.86
CA SER A 193 10.76 15.85 -5.68
C SER A 193 9.57 14.90 -5.87
N ALA A 194 9.86 13.63 -6.20
CA ALA A 194 8.84 12.58 -6.19
C ALA A 194 8.21 12.43 -4.79
N MET A 195 9.03 12.52 -3.74
CA MET A 195 8.57 12.46 -2.35
C MET A 195 7.54 13.55 -2.02
N ASP A 196 7.75 14.79 -2.46
CA ASP A 196 6.82 15.88 -2.18
C ASP A 196 5.50 15.69 -2.90
N ILE A 197 5.52 15.14 -4.11
CA ILE A 197 4.29 14.76 -4.84
C ILE A 197 3.51 13.70 -4.05
N GLU A 198 4.17 12.70 -3.45
CA GLU A 198 3.52 11.71 -2.59
C GLU A 198 2.78 12.37 -1.42
N LYS A 199 3.44 13.30 -0.74
CA LYS A 199 2.89 14.04 0.41
C LYS A 199 1.71 14.92 0.01
N VAL A 200 1.84 15.69 -1.07
CA VAL A 200 0.77 16.56 -1.59
C VAL A 200 -0.45 15.74 -2.03
N ALA A 201 -0.23 14.62 -2.74
CA ALA A 201 -1.31 13.72 -3.14
C ALA A 201 -2.09 13.21 -1.92
N TYR A 202 -1.38 12.84 -0.86
CA TYR A 202 -1.99 12.37 0.38
C TYR A 202 -2.86 13.44 1.04
N VAL A 203 -2.33 14.66 1.19
CA VAL A 203 -3.05 15.80 1.78
C VAL A 203 -4.36 16.06 1.03
N LEU A 204 -4.25 16.20 -0.30
CA LEU A 204 -5.37 16.45 -1.21
C LEU A 204 -6.51 15.44 -0.99
N LEU A 205 -6.20 14.15 -0.98
CA LEU A 205 -7.22 13.10 -0.89
C LEU A 205 -7.78 12.88 0.53
N LYS A 206 -7.01 13.18 1.59
CA LYS A 206 -7.52 13.10 2.97
C LYS A 206 -8.36 14.31 3.36
N GLN A 207 -8.04 15.50 2.85
CA GLN A 207 -8.85 16.71 3.09
C GLN A 207 -10.24 16.61 2.42
N GLU A 208 -10.35 16.02 1.23
CA GLU A 208 -11.67 15.75 0.64
C GLU A 208 -12.50 14.73 1.43
N GLY A 209 -11.84 13.69 1.97
CA GLY A 209 -12.49 12.67 2.79
C GLY A 209 -13.09 13.23 4.08
N THR A 210 -12.41 14.16 4.74
CA THR A 210 -12.90 14.81 5.97
C THR A 210 -14.06 15.77 5.70
N ALA A 211 -14.03 16.52 4.59
CA ALA A 211 -15.14 17.36 4.15
C ALA A 211 -16.41 16.56 3.78
N SER A 212 -16.25 15.32 3.31
CA SER A 212 -17.36 14.40 3.02
C SER A 212 -17.98 13.76 4.27
N VAL A 213 -17.22 13.53 5.35
CA VAL A 213 -17.72 12.92 6.59
C VAL A 213 -18.48 13.95 7.46
N ALA A 214 -18.14 15.23 7.37
CA ALA A 214 -18.85 16.31 8.05
C ALA A 214 -20.30 16.52 7.56
N LYS A 215 -20.70 15.94 6.42
CA LYS A 215 -22.06 16.10 5.84
C LYS A 215 -23.02 14.95 6.13
N THR A 216 -22.62 13.89 6.85
CA THR A 216 -23.46 12.70 7.07
C THR A 216 -23.72 12.36 8.54
N SER A 217 -23.30 13.18 9.49
CA SER A 217 -23.56 12.95 10.92
C SER A 217 -24.61 13.91 11.50
N SER A 218 -25.86 13.78 11.05
CA SER A 218 -27.01 14.27 11.81
C SER A 218 -28.26 13.42 11.57
N SER A 219 -28.38 12.31 12.31
CA SER A 219 -29.68 11.78 12.78
C SER A 219 -29.44 10.79 13.94
N PRO A 220 -30.17 10.91 15.07
CA PRO A 220 -29.92 10.12 16.28
C PRO A 220 -30.51 8.71 16.18
N LYS A 221 -29.77 7.73 16.71
CA LYS A 221 -30.22 6.34 16.85
C LYS A 221 -31.15 6.24 18.06
N ALA A 222 -32.44 5.98 17.81
CA ALA A 222 -33.41 5.67 18.87
C ALA A 222 -33.13 4.27 19.44
N THR A 223 -32.87 4.22 20.74
CA THR A 223 -32.86 3.03 21.60
C THR A 223 -34.28 2.56 21.88
N LYS A 224 -34.47 1.24 21.94
CA LYS A 224 -35.47 0.59 22.80
C LYS A 224 -35.09 -0.87 23.07
N ASP A 225 -34.66 -1.08 24.30
CA ASP A 225 -34.95 -2.21 25.21
C ASP A 225 -36.41 -2.73 25.06
N GLU A 226 -36.84 -3.96 25.37
CA GLU A 226 -36.34 -5.03 26.26
C GLU A 226 -37.20 -6.32 26.05
N LEU A 227 -36.64 -7.48 26.48
CA LEU A 227 -37.25 -8.62 27.23
C LEU A 227 -38.15 -9.75 26.63
N LYS A 228 -37.58 -10.97 26.79
CA LYS A 228 -38.08 -12.25 27.39
C LYS A 228 -39.27 -13.06 26.81
N GLY A 229 -39.04 -14.39 26.68
CA GLY A 229 -40.12 -15.39 26.65
C GLY A 229 -39.75 -16.86 26.32
N THR A 230 -39.02 -17.54 27.22
CA THR A 230 -39.09 -18.98 27.62
C THR A 230 -39.60 -20.14 26.69
N SER A 231 -38.69 -21.11 26.48
CA SER A 231 -38.74 -22.54 26.94
C SER A 231 -39.23 -23.72 26.04
N LYS A 232 -38.48 -24.84 26.25
CA LYS A 232 -38.72 -26.29 26.03
C LYS A 232 -38.46 -26.89 24.64
N ALA A 233 -37.98 -28.14 24.46
CA ALA A 233 -37.23 -29.14 25.24
C ALA A 233 -37.03 -30.39 24.33
N ALA A 234 -35.89 -31.11 24.50
CA ALA A 234 -35.62 -32.54 24.21
C ALA A 234 -35.71 -33.05 22.73
N SER A 235 -34.94 -34.02 22.22
CA SER A 235 -34.35 -35.22 22.84
C SER A 235 -33.15 -35.83 22.04
N SER A 236 -32.23 -36.42 22.81
CA SER A 236 -31.17 -37.45 22.59
C SER A 236 -31.36 -38.50 21.46
N LYS A 237 -30.34 -39.10 20.80
CA LYS A 237 -29.33 -40.13 21.23
C LYS A 237 -28.34 -40.38 20.04
N ARG A 238 -26.99 -40.39 20.19
CA ARG A 238 -26.03 -41.55 20.37
C ARG A 238 -26.27 -42.74 19.41
N LYS A 239 -25.32 -43.43 18.73
CA LYS A 239 -23.93 -43.90 19.00
C LYS A 239 -23.43 -44.64 17.69
N LYS A 240 -22.27 -44.36 17.08
CA LYS A 240 -20.94 -45.04 17.14
C LYS A 240 -20.67 -46.21 16.13
N SER A 241 -19.49 -46.12 15.48
CA SER A 241 -18.56 -47.16 14.92
C SER A 241 -19.03 -47.99 13.71
N THR A 242 -18.20 -48.43 12.75
CA THR A 242 -16.83 -49.00 12.80
C THR A 242 -16.04 -48.82 11.48
N ASP A 243 -14.74 -49.10 11.63
CA ASP A 243 -13.57 -49.13 10.75
C ASP A 243 -13.55 -50.23 9.66
N GLU A 244 -12.79 -50.01 8.57
CA GLU A 244 -11.72 -50.89 8.01
C GLU A 244 -11.46 -50.76 6.48
N MET A 245 -10.16 -50.85 6.17
CA MET A 245 -9.37 -50.79 4.91
C MET A 245 -9.80 -51.75 3.78
N VAL A 246 -9.48 -51.39 2.51
CA VAL A 246 -8.74 -52.24 1.52
C VAL A 246 -8.07 -51.35 0.43
N GLU A 247 -6.85 -51.73 0.02
CA GLU A 247 -5.94 -51.14 -0.97
C GLU A 247 -6.27 -51.38 -2.47
N ASP A 248 -5.50 -50.66 -3.31
CA ASP A 248 -4.87 -51.04 -4.60
C ASP A 248 -5.68 -50.96 -5.92
N LYS A 249 -5.24 -50.04 -6.80
CA LYS A 249 -4.61 -50.29 -8.12
C LYS A 249 -4.67 -49.05 -9.04
N GLY A 250 -3.50 -48.63 -9.55
CA GLY A 250 -3.40 -47.78 -10.75
C GLY A 250 -3.83 -48.53 -12.04
N PRO A 251 -3.82 -47.95 -13.26
CA PRO A 251 -2.67 -47.21 -13.81
C PRO A 251 -2.94 -46.04 -14.84
N VAL A 252 -1.93 -45.17 -14.99
CA VAL A 252 -1.22 -44.72 -16.24
C VAL A 252 -1.97 -44.17 -17.50
N ARG A 253 -1.65 -42.89 -17.82
CA ARG A 253 -1.36 -42.17 -19.10
C ARG A 253 -2.31 -42.14 -20.34
N ARG A 254 -2.55 -40.88 -20.77
CA ARG A 254 -2.32 -40.24 -22.11
C ARG A 254 -3.07 -40.77 -23.35
N SER A 255 -3.94 -39.93 -23.94
CA SER A 255 -3.71 -39.29 -25.27
C SER A 255 -4.87 -38.41 -25.74
N LYS A 256 -4.52 -37.33 -26.45
CA LYS A 256 -5.40 -36.52 -27.31
C LYS A 256 -5.81 -37.34 -28.54
N ARG A 257 -7.06 -37.21 -28.99
CA ARG A 257 -7.43 -37.43 -30.40
C ARG A 257 -8.56 -36.49 -30.80
N GLY A 258 -8.34 -35.79 -31.91
CA GLY A 258 -9.26 -34.81 -32.49
C GLY A 258 -10.55 -35.43 -33.00
N LYS A 259 -11.56 -34.57 -33.13
CA LYS A 259 -12.86 -34.88 -33.74
C LYS A 259 -12.89 -34.19 -35.11
N ALA A 260 -12.98 -34.98 -36.17
CA ALA A 260 -13.50 -34.56 -37.45
C ALA A 260 -14.93 -35.12 -37.55
N THR A 261 -15.83 -34.25 -38.02
CA THR A 261 -17.22 -34.48 -38.51
C THR A 261 -18.15 -35.32 -37.64
#